data_AF-A0A8J3WK62-F1
#
_entry.id   AF-A0A8J3WK62-F1
#
_cell.length_a   1.000
_cell.length_b   1.000
_cell.length_c   1.000
_cell.angle_alpha   90.00
_cell.angle_beta   90.00
_cell.angle_gamma   90.00
#
_symmetry.space_group_name_H-M   'P 1'
#
loop_
_entity.id
_entity.type
_entity.pdbx_description
1 polymer ?
#
loop_
_entity_poly.entity_id
_entity_poly.type
_entity_poly.pdbx_seq_one_letter_code
_entity_poly.pdbx_strand_id
1 'polypeptide(L)'
;MTTPTPDDRRPRPPAGGRGPAQPYGHPRPGRAQPGGLPPGRPRPGAVPPGHPRPVPGYPIAAYRRPGYEQPYDEPGDSGRVLRSVLILAAIAGVVTVLVGVFYMAASPEQYGLADERSSLPPRAQQNAAAPAQPYFQAPPTVPPPQPTIPAAPAMLPSTPLRLVIPRLGVDAPIKSVGLDKKGAIEVPPVSNPNLVGWYREGPTAGEAGPAIMLGHKDTRSGSAVFSRLDEIRNGDVIEVHRKDGTIAVFTVGGLEQADKSVFPTQRVYGESRAPQLHLITCGGTYDRSSGHYTDNVIAYATMTSTRRA
;
A
#
# COMPACT_ATOMS: atom_id res chain seq x y z
N MET A 1 61.33 -58.98 21.25
CA MET A 1 61.29 -57.57 21.69
C MET A 1 60.02 -56.96 21.15
N THR A 2 59.22 -56.41 22.04
CA THR A 2 57.81 -56.02 21.92
C THR A 2 57.64 -54.53 21.61
N THR A 3 56.44 -54.16 21.12
CA THR A 3 55.77 -52.83 21.06
C THR A 3 55.85 -52.04 19.73
N PRO A 4 54.88 -51.13 19.44
CA PRO A 4 53.42 -51.36 19.41
C PRO A 4 52.67 -50.61 18.25
N THR A 5 51.42 -51.00 18.01
CA THR A 5 50.41 -50.29 17.18
C THR A 5 49.82 -49.07 17.91
N PRO A 6 49.50 -47.94 17.23
CA PRO A 6 48.53 -46.94 17.70
C PRO A 6 47.28 -46.92 16.78
N ASP A 7 46.11 -47.38 17.24
CA ASP A 7 45.07 -46.71 18.05
C ASP A 7 44.09 -45.87 17.20
N ASP A 8 42.97 -46.52 16.90
CA ASP A 8 41.77 -46.05 16.21
C ASP A 8 40.87 -45.32 17.23
N ARG A 9 40.94 -43.97 17.27
CA ARG A 9 40.06 -43.17 18.12
C ARG A 9 39.09 -42.32 17.29
N ARG A 10 37.90 -42.89 17.10
CA ARG A 10 36.68 -42.14 16.76
C ARG A 10 36.30 -41.19 17.92
N PRO A 11 35.89 -39.94 17.66
CA PRO A 11 35.27 -39.11 18.68
C PRO A 11 33.86 -39.61 19.02
N ARG A 12 33.58 -39.76 20.33
CA ARG A 12 32.22 -39.95 20.87
C ARG A 12 31.42 -38.64 20.76
N PRO A 13 30.12 -38.68 20.44
CA PRO A 13 29.25 -37.52 20.56
C PRO A 13 28.89 -37.25 22.04
N PRO A 14 28.74 -35.98 22.46
CA PRO A 14 28.24 -35.67 23.79
C PRO A 14 26.74 -36.01 23.91
N ALA A 15 26.39 -36.61 25.05
CA ALA A 15 25.04 -36.90 25.47
C ALA A 15 24.37 -35.68 26.13
N GLY A 16 23.10 -35.47 25.78
CA GLY A 16 22.04 -35.11 26.73
C GLY A 16 21.99 -33.70 27.31
N GLY A 17 21.11 -32.87 26.75
CA GLY A 17 20.48 -31.75 27.45
C GLY A 17 18.98 -31.72 27.16
N ARG A 18 18.15 -32.06 28.15
CA ARG A 18 16.68 -31.98 28.09
C ARG A 18 16.19 -30.65 28.68
N GLY A 19 15.41 -29.90 27.88
CA GLY A 19 14.32 -28.98 28.29
C GLY A 19 14.69 -27.55 28.74
N PRO A 20 13.74 -26.58 28.71
CA PRO A 20 12.29 -26.76 28.64
C PRO A 20 11.52 -25.93 27.56
N ALA A 21 10.34 -26.45 27.24
CA ALA A 21 9.05 -25.80 26.97
C ALA A 21 8.94 -24.62 25.96
N GLN A 22 8.12 -24.88 24.94
CA GLN A 22 7.43 -23.89 24.09
C GLN A 22 6.58 -22.90 24.91
N PRO A 23 6.29 -21.72 24.33
CA PRO A 23 4.89 -21.32 24.25
C PRO A 23 4.57 -20.58 22.94
N TYR A 24 3.88 -21.25 22.01
CA TYR A 24 3.05 -20.54 21.03
C TYR A 24 1.65 -21.12 21.06
N GLY A 25 0.86 -20.60 22.01
CA GLY A 25 -0.58 -20.80 22.06
C GLY A 25 -1.27 -19.87 21.08
N HIS A 26 -2.05 -20.44 20.16
CA HIS A 26 -3.01 -19.73 19.33
C HIS A 26 -4.05 -18.99 20.20
N PRO A 27 -4.46 -17.75 19.84
CA PRO A 27 -5.63 -17.16 20.45
C PRO A 27 -6.89 -17.87 19.95
N ARG A 28 -7.65 -18.47 20.89
CA ARG A 28 -9.02 -18.93 20.66
C ARG A 28 -9.93 -17.70 20.46
N PRO A 29 -10.87 -17.73 19.50
CA PRO A 29 -11.93 -16.72 19.42
C PRO A 29 -12.86 -16.82 20.63
N GLY A 30 -13.09 -15.68 21.27
CA GLY A 30 -13.94 -15.54 22.44
C GLY A 30 -15.40 -15.90 22.14
N ARG A 31 -15.97 -16.68 23.05
CA ARG A 31 -17.38 -17.07 23.12
C ARG A 31 -18.20 -15.87 23.58
N ALA A 32 -19.06 -15.33 22.72
CA ALA A 32 -20.06 -14.34 23.09
C ALA A 32 -21.10 -14.96 24.04
N GLN A 33 -21.38 -14.31 25.17
CA GLN A 33 -22.57 -14.56 25.98
C GLN A 33 -23.73 -13.68 25.47
N PRO A 34 -24.97 -14.19 25.38
CA PRO A 34 -26.14 -13.38 25.07
C PRO A 34 -26.87 -12.97 26.36
N GLY A 35 -27.28 -11.70 26.48
CA GLY A 35 -28.25 -11.32 27.51
C GLY A 35 -28.19 -9.86 27.93
N GLY A 36 -28.97 -9.01 27.26
CA GLY A 36 -29.22 -7.64 27.69
C GLY A 36 -30.25 -6.99 26.78
N LEU A 37 -31.54 -7.14 27.12
CA LEU A 37 -32.63 -6.41 26.48
C LEU A 37 -32.49 -4.90 26.74
N PRO A 38 -32.72 -4.01 25.75
CA PRO A 38 -32.96 -2.60 26.03
C PRO A 38 -34.40 -2.35 26.51
N PRO A 39 -34.63 -1.39 27.43
CA PRO A 39 -35.96 -1.04 27.90
C PRO A 39 -36.79 -0.30 26.82
N GLY A 40 -38.09 -0.57 26.83
CA GLY A 40 -39.06 -0.15 25.82
C GLY A 40 -39.42 1.34 25.81
N ARG A 41 -39.97 1.76 24.67
CA ARG A 41 -40.52 3.10 24.43
C ARG A 41 -41.76 3.36 25.30
N PRO A 42 -42.02 4.61 25.73
CA PRO A 42 -43.24 4.96 26.45
C PRO A 42 -44.46 5.02 25.52
N ARG A 43 -45.62 4.53 26.01
CA ARG A 43 -46.93 4.65 25.37
C ARG A 43 -47.54 6.04 25.65
N PRO A 44 -48.20 6.70 24.68
CA PRO A 44 -48.97 7.92 24.92
C PRO A 44 -50.39 7.57 25.36
N GLY A 45 -50.81 8.07 26.51
CA GLY A 45 -52.16 7.82 27.05
C GLY A 45 -52.34 8.36 28.46
N ALA A 46 -52.34 9.69 28.60
CA ALA A 46 -52.82 10.35 29.80
C ALA A 46 -53.67 11.56 29.40
N VAL A 47 -54.99 11.40 29.55
CA VAL A 47 -56.01 12.44 29.43
C VAL A 47 -56.10 13.16 30.78
N PRO A 48 -56.04 14.50 30.84
CA PRO A 48 -56.47 15.23 32.03
C PRO A 48 -57.97 15.58 31.93
N PRO A 49 -58.75 15.43 33.02
CA PRO A 49 -60.16 15.78 33.08
C PRO A 49 -60.34 17.24 33.54
N GLY A 50 -61.42 17.91 33.08
CA GLY A 50 -61.89 19.13 33.74
C GLY A 50 -62.72 20.07 32.88
N HIS A 51 -64.01 19.77 32.71
CA HIS A 51 -65.01 20.79 32.41
C HIS A 51 -65.71 21.21 33.72
N PRO A 52 -65.77 22.51 34.05
CA PRO A 52 -66.77 23.02 34.98
C PRO A 52 -68.13 23.20 34.30
N ARG A 53 -69.17 22.82 35.04
CA ARG A 53 -70.60 22.92 34.69
C ARG A 53 -71.09 24.37 34.67
N PRO A 54 -72.19 24.67 33.93
CA PRO A 54 -72.72 26.02 33.76
C PRO A 54 -73.50 26.50 35.00
N VAL A 55 -73.40 27.80 35.30
CA VAL A 55 -74.24 28.51 36.27
C VAL A 55 -75.59 28.90 35.65
N PRO A 56 -76.73 28.78 36.37
CA PRO A 56 -78.06 29.08 35.83
C PRO A 56 -78.42 30.57 35.94
N GLY A 57 -79.03 31.10 34.87
CA GLY A 57 -79.83 32.31 34.91
C GLY A 57 -79.20 33.54 34.26
N TYR A 58 -79.23 33.63 32.93
CA TYR A 58 -79.44 34.85 32.13
C TYR A 58 -79.90 34.44 30.72
N PRO A 59 -80.82 35.18 30.07
CA PRO A 59 -81.49 34.76 28.84
C PRO A 59 -80.58 34.84 27.61
N ILE A 60 -80.82 33.92 26.68
CA ILE A 60 -80.10 33.76 25.41
C ILE A 60 -80.53 34.88 24.46
N ALA A 61 -79.63 35.85 24.21
CA ALA A 61 -79.79 36.83 23.15
C ALA A 61 -78.88 36.44 21.97
N ALA A 62 -79.49 36.24 20.80
CA ALA A 62 -78.80 35.95 19.55
C ALA A 62 -77.84 37.08 19.18
N TYR A 63 -76.54 36.90 19.46
CA TYR A 63 -75.51 37.86 19.07
C TYR A 63 -75.06 37.57 17.64
N ARG A 64 -75.64 38.33 16.70
CA ARG A 64 -75.17 38.48 15.32
C ARG A 64 -73.73 38.99 15.35
N ARG A 65 -72.76 38.19 14.89
CA ARG A 65 -71.35 38.60 14.78
C ARG A 65 -71.22 39.86 13.91
N PRO A 66 -70.63 40.95 14.39
CA PRO A 66 -70.06 41.98 13.52
C PRO A 66 -68.86 41.37 12.79
N GLY A 67 -68.78 41.60 11.49
CA GLY A 67 -67.65 41.17 10.67
C GLY A 67 -66.36 41.80 11.19
N TYR A 68 -65.38 40.96 11.51
CA TYR A 68 -63.99 41.37 11.48
C TYR A 68 -63.58 41.36 10.02
N GLU A 69 -63.66 42.51 9.35
CA GLU A 69 -62.84 42.78 8.18
C GLU A 69 -61.38 42.79 8.66
N GLN A 70 -60.65 41.72 8.34
CA GLN A 70 -59.20 41.78 8.30
C GLN A 70 -58.81 42.77 7.18
N PRO A 71 -57.97 43.78 7.46
CA PRO A 71 -57.26 44.45 6.38
C PRO A 71 -56.43 43.38 5.68
N TYR A 72 -56.73 43.12 4.40
CA TYR A 72 -55.71 42.56 3.53
C TYR A 72 -54.62 43.63 3.43
N ASP A 73 -53.50 43.42 4.13
CA ASP A 73 -52.23 43.93 3.62
C ASP A 73 -52.07 43.31 2.23
N GLU A 74 -52.19 44.15 1.20
CA GLU A 74 -51.76 43.83 -0.15
C GLU A 74 -50.39 43.15 -0.04
N PRO A 75 -50.22 41.89 -0.49
CA PRO A 75 -48.92 41.24 -0.45
C PRO A 75 -48.02 42.00 -1.41
N GLY A 76 -47.17 42.86 -0.84
CA GLY A 76 -46.19 43.64 -1.58
C GLY A 76 -45.44 42.76 -2.57
N ASP A 77 -45.31 43.28 -3.78
CA ASP A 77 -44.72 42.68 -4.98
C ASP A 77 -43.32 42.05 -4.77
N SER A 78 -42.69 42.30 -3.63
CA SER A 78 -41.42 41.75 -3.14
C SER A 78 -41.30 40.23 -3.25
N GLY A 79 -42.38 39.46 -3.05
CA GLY A 79 -42.36 38.00 -3.14
C GLY A 79 -42.28 37.47 -4.58
N ARG A 80 -42.85 38.21 -5.55
CA ARG A 80 -42.76 37.89 -6.98
C ARG A 80 -41.44 38.33 -7.57
N VAL A 81 -40.93 39.49 -7.13
CA VAL A 81 -39.62 40.00 -7.51
C VAL A 81 -38.51 39.07 -7.04
N LEU A 82 -38.50 38.64 -5.77
CA LEU A 82 -37.48 37.73 -5.25
C LEU A 82 -37.49 36.35 -5.96
N ARG A 83 -38.67 35.79 -6.24
CA ARG A 83 -38.78 34.55 -7.01
C ARG A 83 -38.28 34.70 -8.44
N SER A 84 -38.58 35.83 -9.08
CA SER A 84 -38.11 36.13 -10.44
C SER A 84 -36.59 36.28 -10.48
N VAL A 85 -36.00 36.95 -9.47
CA VAL A 85 -34.54 37.08 -9.33
C VAL A 85 -33.86 35.73 -9.13
N LEU A 86 -34.41 34.85 -8.29
CA LEU A 86 -33.85 33.51 -8.06
C LEU A 86 -33.93 32.61 -9.29
N ILE A 87 -35.04 32.67 -10.05
CA ILE A 87 -35.19 31.93 -11.31
C ILE A 87 -34.19 32.44 -12.35
N LEU A 88 -34.04 33.76 -12.49
CA LEU A 88 -33.06 34.34 -13.42
C LEU A 88 -31.62 33.97 -13.04
N ALA A 89 -31.27 33.97 -11.75
CA ALA A 89 -29.97 33.55 -11.26
C ALA A 89 -29.70 32.05 -11.55
N ALA A 90 -30.70 31.19 -11.35
CA ALA A 90 -30.59 29.76 -11.65
C ALA A 90 -30.40 29.51 -13.16
N ILE A 91 -31.15 30.22 -14.01
CA ILE A 91 -31.00 30.14 -15.48
C ILE A 91 -29.62 30.63 -15.89
N ALA A 92 -29.14 31.76 -15.36
CA ALA A 92 -27.80 32.27 -15.65
C ALA A 92 -26.71 31.29 -15.24
N GLY A 93 -26.85 30.62 -14.09
CA GLY A 93 -25.93 29.57 -13.65
C GLY A 93 -25.91 28.36 -14.59
N VAL A 94 -27.09 27.87 -15.00
CA VAL A 94 -27.21 26.75 -15.95
C VAL A 94 -26.63 27.11 -17.32
N VAL A 95 -26.92 28.32 -17.83
CA VAL A 95 -26.35 28.81 -19.10
C VAL A 95 -24.82 28.90 -19.00
N THR A 96 -24.27 29.36 -17.89
CA THR A 96 -22.81 29.44 -17.70
C THR A 96 -22.16 28.06 -17.75
N VAL A 97 -22.76 27.06 -17.09
CA VAL A 97 -22.27 25.67 -17.13
C VAL A 97 -22.38 25.09 -18.54
N LEU A 98 -23.51 25.29 -19.22
CA LEU A 98 -23.72 24.77 -20.59
C LEU A 98 -22.76 25.41 -21.59
N VAL A 99 -22.50 26.71 -21.46
CA VAL A 99 -21.52 27.43 -22.28
C VAL A 99 -20.11 26.91 -21.99
N GLY A 100 -19.74 26.70 -20.73
CA GLY A 100 -18.45 26.10 -20.36
C GLY A 100 -18.26 24.68 -20.92
N VAL A 101 -19.29 23.84 -20.86
CA VAL A 101 -19.29 22.48 -21.43
C VAL A 101 -19.22 22.53 -22.96
N PHE A 102 -19.93 23.45 -23.60
CA PHE A 102 -19.88 23.65 -25.04
C PHE A 102 -18.49 24.10 -25.50
N TYR A 103 -17.84 25.05 -24.80
CA TYR A 103 -16.47 25.47 -25.11
C TYR A 103 -15.46 24.34 -24.92
N MET A 104 -15.62 23.51 -23.89
CA MET A 104 -14.81 22.29 -23.70
C MET A 104 -14.99 21.28 -24.84
N ALA A 105 -16.22 21.09 -25.32
CA ALA A 105 -16.52 20.15 -26.40
C ALA A 105 -16.14 20.68 -27.79
N ALA A 106 -16.23 22.00 -28.02
CA ALA A 106 -15.93 22.63 -29.30
C ALA A 106 -14.43 22.87 -29.52
N SER A 107 -13.61 22.85 -28.46
CA SER A 107 -12.16 23.16 -28.52
C SER A 107 -11.28 22.09 -27.83
N PRO A 108 -11.37 20.80 -28.21
CA PRO A 108 -10.68 19.70 -27.52
C PRO A 108 -9.14 19.80 -27.58
N GLU A 109 -8.61 20.51 -28.58
CA GLU A 109 -7.17 20.79 -28.78
C GLU A 109 -6.55 21.63 -27.64
N GLN A 110 -7.31 22.58 -27.06
CA GLN A 110 -6.81 23.46 -25.99
C GLN A 110 -6.78 22.81 -24.60
N TYR A 111 -7.42 21.64 -24.46
CA TYR A 111 -7.55 20.92 -23.18
C TYR A 111 -6.86 19.56 -23.17
N GLY A 112 -6.07 19.24 -24.21
CA GLY A 112 -5.29 17.99 -24.28
C GLY A 112 -6.14 16.72 -24.31
N LEU A 113 -7.37 16.81 -24.82
CA LEU A 113 -8.34 15.71 -24.89
C LEU A 113 -8.44 15.08 -26.29
N ALA A 114 -7.65 15.56 -27.26
CA ALA A 114 -7.54 14.91 -28.56
C ALA A 114 -6.63 13.69 -28.46
N ASP A 115 -7.23 12.50 -28.53
CA ASP A 115 -6.56 11.23 -28.79
C ASP A 115 -5.79 11.32 -30.11
N GLU A 116 -4.47 11.35 -30.06
CA GLU A 116 -3.58 11.13 -31.21
C GLU A 116 -3.53 9.62 -31.53
N ARG A 117 -4.71 9.03 -31.78
CA ARG A 117 -4.85 7.66 -32.29
C ARG A 117 -5.47 7.70 -33.67
N SER A 118 -4.72 8.20 -34.66
CA SER A 118 -4.67 7.62 -36.00
C SER A 118 -3.73 8.39 -36.90
N SER A 119 -2.88 7.63 -37.60
CA SER A 119 -2.02 7.99 -38.73
C SER A 119 -0.59 8.50 -38.43
N LEU A 120 0.23 7.61 -37.88
CA LEU A 120 1.63 7.52 -38.32
C LEU A 120 1.77 6.23 -39.16
N PRO A 121 2.46 6.26 -40.32
CA PRO A 121 2.78 5.04 -41.05
C PRO A 121 3.62 4.12 -40.15
N PRO A 122 3.61 2.78 -40.36
CA PRO A 122 4.39 1.86 -39.56
C PRO A 122 5.87 2.15 -39.79
N ARG A 123 6.45 3.02 -38.97
CA ARG A 123 7.88 3.07 -38.77
C ARG A 123 8.18 1.74 -38.10
N ALA A 124 8.70 0.80 -38.89
CA ALA A 124 9.24 -0.44 -38.38
C ALA A 124 9.99 -0.11 -37.10
N GLN A 125 9.49 -0.65 -36.00
CA GLN A 125 10.00 -0.45 -34.66
C GLN A 125 11.35 -1.18 -34.61
N GLN A 126 12.36 -0.60 -35.26
CA GLN A 126 13.78 -0.88 -35.07
C GLN A 126 14.21 -0.26 -33.74
N ASN A 127 13.50 -0.67 -32.70
CA ASN A 127 13.92 -0.72 -31.31
C ASN A 127 13.16 -1.93 -30.79
N ALA A 128 13.57 -3.11 -31.27
CA ALA A 128 13.31 -4.34 -30.56
C ALA A 128 14.01 -4.17 -29.21
N ALA A 129 13.26 -3.68 -28.21
CA ALA A 129 13.61 -3.88 -26.83
C ALA A 129 13.92 -5.37 -26.71
N ALA A 130 15.15 -5.71 -26.31
CA ALA A 130 15.50 -7.08 -26.00
C ALA A 130 14.37 -7.67 -25.12
N PRO A 131 13.89 -8.89 -25.40
CA PRO A 131 12.75 -9.44 -24.69
C PRO A 131 12.96 -9.28 -23.18
N ALA A 132 11.96 -8.72 -22.50
CA ALA A 132 11.95 -8.67 -21.04
C ALA A 132 12.19 -10.10 -20.52
N GLN A 133 13.11 -10.25 -19.57
CA GLN A 133 13.34 -11.56 -18.96
C GLN A 133 12.02 -12.03 -18.34
N PRO A 134 11.59 -13.29 -18.57
CA PRO A 134 10.38 -13.79 -17.97
C PRO A 134 10.53 -13.79 -16.44
N TYR A 135 9.49 -13.34 -15.74
CA TYR A 135 9.45 -13.48 -14.29
C TYR A 135 9.55 -14.96 -13.90
N PHE A 136 10.27 -15.22 -12.81
CA PHE A 136 10.27 -16.49 -12.12
C PHE A 136 8.84 -16.84 -11.71
N GLN A 137 8.39 -18.04 -12.10
CA GLN A 137 7.07 -18.57 -11.79
C GLN A 137 7.26 -19.90 -11.07
N ALA A 138 6.93 -19.94 -9.78
CA ALA A 138 6.97 -21.17 -8.99
C ALA A 138 5.99 -21.13 -7.83
N PRO A 139 5.49 -22.29 -7.36
CA PRO A 139 4.68 -22.37 -6.14
C PRO A 139 5.39 -21.69 -4.96
N PRO A 140 4.68 -20.99 -4.05
CA PRO A 140 5.27 -20.20 -2.95
C PRO A 140 6.25 -20.94 -2.03
N THR A 141 6.23 -22.28 -2.04
CA THR A 141 7.10 -23.16 -1.26
C THR A 141 8.48 -23.38 -1.89
N VAL A 142 8.66 -23.07 -3.17
CA VAL A 142 9.95 -23.19 -3.86
C VAL A 142 10.90 -22.10 -3.38
N PRO A 143 12.17 -22.42 -3.06
CA PRO A 143 13.18 -21.42 -2.67
C PRO A 143 13.34 -20.30 -3.70
N PRO A 144 13.90 -19.15 -3.31
CA PRO A 144 14.15 -18.06 -4.25
C PRO A 144 15.12 -18.49 -5.36
N PRO A 145 14.95 -17.96 -6.59
CA PRO A 145 15.88 -18.23 -7.68
C PRO A 145 17.28 -17.71 -7.31
N GLN A 146 18.29 -18.52 -7.59
CA GLN A 146 19.69 -18.23 -7.24
C GLN A 146 20.54 -17.98 -8.49
N PRO A 147 21.57 -17.12 -8.41
CA PRO A 147 22.52 -16.99 -9.49
C PRO A 147 23.33 -18.29 -9.65
N THR A 148 23.93 -18.50 -10.82
CA THR A 148 24.81 -19.65 -11.07
C THR A 148 26.17 -19.53 -10.39
N ILE A 149 26.51 -18.34 -9.88
CA ILE A 149 27.75 -18.08 -9.15
C ILE A 149 27.58 -18.54 -7.70
N PRO A 150 28.55 -19.27 -7.12
CA PRO A 150 28.49 -19.70 -5.73
C PRO A 150 28.35 -18.54 -4.75
N ALA A 151 27.62 -18.77 -3.66
CA ALA A 151 27.48 -17.79 -2.59
C ALA A 151 28.81 -17.54 -1.86
N ALA A 152 29.08 -16.28 -1.55
CA ALA A 152 30.17 -15.90 -0.66
C ALA A 152 29.83 -16.23 0.81
N PRO A 153 30.84 -16.44 1.68
CA PRO A 153 30.61 -16.62 3.11
C PRO A 153 29.88 -15.43 3.74
N ALA A 154 29.03 -15.70 4.73
CA ALA A 154 28.35 -14.67 5.49
C ALA A 154 29.33 -13.75 6.23
N MET A 155 28.96 -12.47 6.31
CA MET A 155 29.69 -11.41 6.98
C MET A 155 29.10 -11.15 8.37
N LEU A 156 29.86 -10.45 9.20
CA LEU A 156 29.33 -9.88 10.46
C LEU A 156 28.26 -8.82 10.18
N PRO A 157 27.36 -8.53 11.13
CA PRO A 157 26.36 -7.47 10.98
C PRO A 157 26.98 -6.09 10.74
N SER A 158 26.44 -5.31 9.81
CA SER A 158 26.81 -3.89 9.63
C SER A 158 25.73 -3.10 8.94
N THR A 159 25.47 -1.86 9.40
CA THR A 159 24.40 -1.02 8.86
C THR A 159 24.62 -0.74 7.37
N PRO A 160 23.64 -1.02 6.49
CA PRO A 160 23.69 -0.65 5.09
C PRO A 160 23.46 0.86 4.94
N LEU A 161 24.27 1.52 4.11
CA LEU A 161 24.28 2.98 3.95
C LEU A 161 23.88 3.43 2.55
N ARG A 162 24.27 2.67 1.52
CA ARG A 162 24.06 3.03 0.12
C ARG A 162 23.81 1.79 -0.74
N LEU A 163 22.83 1.87 -1.62
CA LEU A 163 22.52 0.86 -2.62
C LEU A 163 22.96 1.36 -3.99
N VAL A 164 23.72 0.55 -4.72
CA VAL A 164 24.12 0.84 -6.10
C VAL A 164 23.70 -0.33 -7.00
N ILE A 165 23.00 -0.02 -8.09
CA ILE A 165 22.62 -0.98 -9.13
C ILE A 165 23.03 -0.39 -10.48
N PRO A 166 24.27 -0.65 -10.95
CA PRO A 166 24.83 0.03 -12.12
C PRO A 166 23.97 -0.11 -13.37
N ARG A 167 23.42 -1.31 -13.59
CA ARG A 167 22.57 -1.60 -14.77
C ARG A 167 21.34 -0.69 -14.87
N LEU A 168 20.79 -0.31 -13.73
CA LEU A 168 19.58 0.51 -13.62
C LEU A 168 19.89 2.00 -13.42
N GLY A 169 21.16 2.36 -13.19
CA GLY A 169 21.55 3.70 -12.80
C GLY A 169 21.11 4.09 -11.38
N VAL A 170 20.84 3.10 -10.52
CA VAL A 170 20.45 3.36 -9.13
C VAL A 170 21.70 3.66 -8.31
N ASP A 171 21.63 4.79 -7.62
CA ASP A 171 22.57 5.20 -6.61
C ASP A 171 21.77 5.93 -5.50
N ALA A 172 21.52 5.21 -4.40
CA ALA A 172 20.51 5.60 -3.44
C ALA A 172 20.97 5.48 -1.98
N PRO A 173 20.63 6.46 -1.11
CA PRO A 173 20.80 6.32 0.32
C PRO A 173 19.86 5.25 0.88
N ILE A 174 20.31 4.56 1.93
CA ILE A 174 19.52 3.57 2.67
C ILE A 174 19.18 4.13 4.06
N LYS A 175 17.93 3.96 4.49
CA LYS A 175 17.49 4.25 5.86
C LYS A 175 16.82 3.01 6.47
N SER A 176 16.96 2.82 7.77
CA SER A 176 16.23 1.78 8.48
C SER A 176 14.73 2.09 8.55
N VAL A 177 13.93 1.05 8.36
CA VAL A 177 12.47 1.04 8.51
C VAL A 177 12.06 -0.12 9.43
N GLY A 178 10.90 -0.01 10.06
CA GLY A 178 10.37 -1.02 10.98
C GLY A 178 9.13 -1.71 10.43
N LEU A 179 8.28 -2.15 11.35
CA LEU A 179 6.92 -2.54 11.05
C LEU A 179 5.94 -1.40 11.36
N ASP A 180 4.90 -1.27 10.55
CA ASP A 180 3.78 -0.39 10.80
C ASP A 180 2.84 -0.98 11.87
N LYS A 181 1.78 -0.26 12.21
CA LYS A 181 0.80 -0.69 13.22
C LYS A 181 0.06 -1.98 12.86
N LYS A 182 0.09 -2.39 11.59
CA LYS A 182 -0.55 -3.61 11.08
C LYS A 182 0.45 -4.77 10.95
N GLY A 183 1.72 -4.55 11.31
CA GLY A 183 2.78 -5.55 11.22
C GLY A 183 3.38 -5.71 9.82
N ALA A 184 3.09 -4.80 8.88
CA ALA A 184 3.74 -4.78 7.57
C ALA A 184 5.02 -3.95 7.63
N ILE A 185 6.02 -4.28 6.81
CA ILE A 185 7.25 -3.47 6.74
C ILE A 185 6.89 -2.06 6.26
N GLU A 186 7.33 -1.05 7.01
CA GLU A 186 7.12 0.35 6.67
C GLU A 186 7.79 0.66 5.32
N VAL A 187 7.06 1.35 4.46
CA VAL A 187 7.59 1.83 3.17
C VAL A 187 8.29 3.18 3.43
N PRO A 188 9.46 3.45 2.82
CA PRO A 188 10.12 4.76 2.94
C PRO A 188 9.17 5.91 2.53
N PRO A 189 9.36 7.13 3.07
CA PRO A 189 8.49 8.26 2.77
C PRO A 189 8.49 8.62 1.28
N VAL A 190 7.30 8.76 0.69
CA VAL A 190 7.11 9.17 -0.72
C VAL A 190 7.70 10.55 -1.04
N SER A 191 7.93 11.39 -0.03
CA SER A 191 8.57 12.70 -0.19
C SER A 191 10.06 12.61 -0.53
N ASN A 192 10.68 11.42 -0.40
CA ASN A 192 12.04 11.17 -0.84
C ASN A 192 12.05 10.01 -1.87
N PRO A 193 11.83 10.30 -3.16
CA PRO A 193 11.69 9.28 -4.20
C PRO A 193 12.97 8.46 -4.43
N ASN A 194 14.16 8.95 -4.04
CA ASN A 194 15.42 8.22 -4.17
C ASN A 194 15.78 7.37 -2.93
N LEU A 195 14.92 7.31 -1.90
CA LEU A 195 15.26 6.64 -0.64
C LEU A 195 14.90 5.15 -0.66
N VAL A 196 15.85 4.32 -0.22
CA VAL A 196 15.62 2.90 0.05
C VAL A 196 15.40 2.69 1.54
N GLY A 197 14.35 1.94 1.89
CA GLY A 197 14.10 1.47 3.25
C GLY A 197 14.66 0.07 3.46
N TRP A 198 15.50 -0.15 4.47
CA TRP A 198 15.96 -1.48 4.89
C TRP A 198 15.23 -1.92 6.16
N TYR A 199 14.65 -3.12 6.16
CA TYR A 199 13.94 -3.66 7.32
C TYR A 199 14.91 -4.05 8.44
N ARG A 200 14.90 -3.26 9.52
CA ARG A 200 15.94 -3.30 10.56
C ARG A 200 15.90 -4.50 11.51
N GLU A 201 14.78 -5.23 11.54
CA GLU A 201 14.61 -6.40 12.40
C GLU A 201 15.04 -7.70 11.70
N GLY A 202 15.40 -7.63 10.42
CA GLY A 202 16.02 -8.72 9.68
C GLY A 202 17.54 -8.58 9.57
N PRO A 203 18.19 -9.52 8.86
CA PRO A 203 19.63 -9.47 8.56
C PRO A 203 20.05 -8.18 7.86
N THR A 204 21.25 -7.68 8.18
CA THR A 204 21.93 -6.66 7.36
C THR A 204 22.48 -7.29 6.08
N ALA A 205 22.66 -6.48 5.04
CA ALA A 205 23.17 -6.96 3.76
C ALA A 205 24.56 -7.58 3.90
N GLY A 206 24.65 -8.90 3.77
CA GLY A 206 25.87 -9.70 3.89
C GLY A 206 25.84 -10.71 5.04
N GLU A 207 24.93 -10.56 6.01
CA GLU A 207 24.66 -11.59 7.01
C GLU A 207 23.94 -12.80 6.40
N ALA A 208 23.95 -13.94 7.10
CA ALA A 208 23.13 -15.09 6.70
C ALA A 208 21.64 -14.74 6.76
N GLY A 209 20.90 -15.08 5.70
CA GLY A 209 19.48 -14.79 5.57
C GLY A 209 19.18 -13.63 4.62
N PRO A 210 17.89 -13.30 4.42
CA PRO A 210 17.48 -12.27 3.50
C PRO A 210 17.49 -10.88 4.13
N ALA A 211 18.35 -9.99 3.64
CA ALA A 211 18.21 -8.56 3.86
C ALA A 211 17.10 -8.00 2.97
N ILE A 212 16.07 -7.40 3.57
CA ILE A 212 14.91 -6.88 2.83
C ILE A 212 15.03 -5.38 2.63
N MET A 213 14.90 -4.93 1.38
CA MET A 213 14.91 -3.52 1.03
C MET A 213 13.71 -3.13 0.16
N LEU A 214 13.08 -2.01 0.48
CA LEU A 214 11.89 -1.50 -0.17
C LEU A 214 12.18 -0.13 -0.77
N GLY A 215 11.55 0.15 -1.91
CA GLY A 215 11.62 1.44 -2.58
C GLY A 215 10.42 1.67 -3.49
N HIS A 216 10.07 2.93 -3.70
CA HIS A 216 8.95 3.29 -4.57
C HIS A 216 9.28 3.00 -6.05
N LYS A 217 8.27 2.56 -6.80
CA LYS A 217 8.33 2.50 -8.28
C LYS A 217 8.17 3.91 -8.84
N ASP A 218 7.19 4.64 -8.34
CA ASP A 218 6.91 6.02 -8.72
C ASP A 218 6.33 6.81 -7.55
N THR A 219 6.13 8.09 -7.80
CA THR A 219 5.43 9.04 -6.96
C THR A 219 4.52 9.89 -7.85
N ARG A 220 3.69 10.74 -7.24
CA ARG A 220 2.86 11.69 -8.00
C ARG A 220 3.66 12.64 -8.89
N SER A 221 4.94 12.85 -8.59
CA SER A 221 5.84 13.72 -9.37
C SER A 221 6.70 12.98 -10.39
N GLY A 222 6.56 11.64 -10.51
CA GLY A 222 7.30 10.84 -11.48
C GLY A 222 8.03 9.64 -10.88
N SER A 223 8.96 9.08 -11.65
CA SER A 223 9.73 7.89 -11.31
C SER A 223 10.48 8.00 -9.98
N ALA A 224 10.61 6.86 -9.29
CA ALA A 224 11.34 6.75 -8.03
C ALA A 224 12.48 5.71 -8.12
N VAL A 225 13.13 5.43 -7.00
CA VAL A 225 14.38 4.64 -6.91
C VAL A 225 14.29 3.26 -7.58
N PHE A 226 13.13 2.60 -7.52
CA PHE A 226 12.90 1.28 -8.12
C PHE A 226 11.96 1.32 -9.32
N SER A 227 11.85 2.47 -9.98
CA SER A 227 11.04 2.66 -11.20
C SER A 227 11.30 1.64 -12.30
N ARG A 228 12.55 1.17 -12.39
CA ARG A 228 13.06 0.26 -13.43
C ARG A 228 13.49 -1.10 -12.87
N LEU A 229 13.02 -1.48 -11.69
CA LEU A 229 13.44 -2.75 -11.07
C LEU A 229 13.01 -3.96 -11.91
N ASP A 230 11.94 -3.84 -12.68
CA ASP A 230 11.47 -4.83 -13.67
C ASP A 230 12.42 -5.00 -14.87
N GLU A 231 13.40 -4.11 -15.06
CA GLU A 231 14.42 -4.23 -16.09
C GLU A 231 15.69 -4.96 -15.63
N ILE A 232 15.81 -5.28 -14.33
CA ILE A 232 16.97 -6.03 -13.81
C ILE A 232 16.97 -7.45 -14.36
N ARG A 233 18.14 -8.07 -14.47
CA ARG A 233 18.32 -9.37 -15.12
C ARG A 233 19.13 -10.31 -14.25
N ASN A 234 18.96 -11.60 -14.48
CA ASN A 234 19.82 -12.62 -13.89
C ASN A 234 21.28 -12.34 -14.25
N GLY A 235 22.16 -12.37 -13.25
CA GLY A 235 23.57 -12.02 -13.39
C GLY A 235 23.90 -10.54 -13.16
N ASP A 236 22.91 -9.65 -13.09
CA ASP A 236 23.17 -8.25 -12.76
C ASP A 236 23.69 -8.11 -11.32
N VAL A 237 24.53 -7.10 -11.12
CA VAL A 237 25.18 -6.82 -9.85
C VAL A 237 24.42 -5.76 -9.07
N ILE A 238 24.26 -6.00 -7.77
CA ILE A 238 23.78 -5.06 -6.78
C ILE A 238 24.84 -4.92 -5.70
N GLU A 239 25.23 -3.68 -5.39
CA GLU A 239 26.22 -3.40 -4.37
C GLU A 239 25.57 -2.69 -3.18
N VAL A 240 25.88 -3.16 -1.97
CA VAL A 240 25.46 -2.52 -0.73
C VAL A 240 26.70 -2.05 0.02
N HIS A 241 26.87 -0.74 0.11
CA HIS A 241 27.92 -0.15 0.93
C HIS A 241 27.48 -0.17 2.39
N ARG A 242 28.36 -0.65 3.26
CA ARG A 242 28.11 -0.85 4.68
C ARG A 242 28.94 0.11 5.53
N LYS A 243 28.48 0.34 6.76
CA LYS A 243 29.13 1.26 7.72
C LYS A 243 30.55 0.84 8.13
N ASP A 244 30.88 -0.45 8.00
CA ASP A 244 32.21 -1.00 8.30
C ASP A 244 33.26 -0.76 7.18
N GLY A 245 32.89 -0.01 6.14
CA GLY A 245 33.76 0.28 4.99
C GLY A 245 33.91 -0.89 4.03
N THR A 246 33.04 -1.90 4.11
CA THR A 246 32.95 -2.99 3.13
C THR A 246 31.75 -2.80 2.21
N ILE A 247 31.85 -3.42 1.04
CA ILE A 247 30.78 -3.54 0.06
C ILE A 247 30.42 -5.01 -0.06
N ALA A 248 29.16 -5.33 0.22
CA ALA A 248 28.59 -6.64 -0.08
C ALA A 248 28.08 -6.62 -1.53
N VAL A 249 28.58 -7.54 -2.36
CA VAL A 249 28.28 -7.61 -3.80
C VAL A 249 27.36 -8.80 -4.05
N PHE A 250 26.15 -8.50 -4.50
CA PHE A 250 25.10 -9.47 -4.78
C PHE A 250 24.93 -9.65 -6.29
N THR A 251 24.70 -10.89 -6.71
CA THR A 251 24.32 -11.22 -8.08
C THR A 251 22.86 -11.64 -8.10
N VAL A 252 22.09 -11.06 -9.02
CA VAL A 252 20.66 -11.36 -9.20
C VAL A 252 20.49 -12.78 -9.73
N GLY A 253 19.65 -13.57 -9.06
CA GLY A 253 19.27 -14.92 -9.47
C GLY A 253 17.94 -14.97 -10.22
N GLY A 254 17.05 -14.01 -9.97
CA GLY A 254 15.73 -13.97 -10.60
C GLY A 254 14.88 -12.80 -10.14
N LEU A 255 13.85 -12.52 -10.92
CA LEU A 255 12.79 -11.57 -10.57
C LEU A 255 11.48 -12.31 -10.48
N GLU A 256 10.61 -11.93 -9.57
CA GLU A 256 9.23 -12.42 -9.50
C GLU A 256 8.28 -11.24 -9.44
N GLN A 257 7.17 -11.34 -10.18
CA GLN A 257 6.03 -10.45 -9.99
C GLN A 257 4.93 -11.24 -9.28
N ALA A 258 4.56 -10.80 -8.08
CA ALA A 258 3.60 -11.48 -7.24
C ALA A 258 2.44 -10.56 -6.88
N ASP A 259 1.22 -11.04 -7.12
CA ASP A 259 0.00 -10.39 -6.63
C ASP A 259 0.06 -10.25 -5.10
N LYS A 260 -0.33 -9.08 -4.59
CA LYS A 260 -0.25 -8.76 -3.16
C LYS A 260 -1.09 -9.67 -2.27
N SER A 261 -2.15 -10.28 -2.80
CA SER A 261 -3.02 -11.22 -2.08
C SER A 261 -2.40 -12.62 -1.90
N VAL A 262 -1.45 -13.00 -2.76
CA VAL A 262 -0.77 -14.30 -2.74
C VAL A 262 0.75 -14.15 -2.65
N PHE A 263 1.19 -13.10 -1.95
CA PHE A 263 2.60 -12.77 -1.77
C PHE A 263 3.40 -13.97 -1.21
N PRO A 264 4.56 -14.32 -1.80
CA PRO A 264 5.32 -15.51 -1.44
C PRO A 264 6.14 -15.31 -0.15
N THR A 265 5.44 -15.12 0.98
CA THR A 265 6.00 -14.80 2.30
C THR A 265 7.17 -15.70 2.69
N GLN A 266 7.04 -17.02 2.54
CA GLN A 266 8.10 -17.95 2.93
C GLN A 266 9.35 -17.80 2.06
N ARG A 267 9.20 -17.53 0.76
CA ARG A 267 10.33 -17.33 -0.15
C ARG A 267 11.04 -16.00 0.12
N VAL A 268 10.29 -14.97 0.47
CA VAL A 268 10.82 -13.61 0.68
C VAL A 268 11.43 -13.45 2.06
N TYR A 269 10.80 -13.98 3.11
CA TYR A 269 11.21 -13.74 4.50
C TYR A 269 11.75 -14.98 5.20
N GLY A 270 11.67 -16.15 4.56
CA GLY A 270 12.13 -17.40 5.14
C GLY A 270 13.64 -17.40 5.41
N GLU A 271 14.04 -18.21 6.38
CA GLU A 271 15.43 -18.35 6.75
C GLU A 271 16.28 -18.89 5.60
N SER A 272 17.53 -18.40 5.51
CA SER A 272 18.53 -18.88 4.57
C SER A 272 19.90 -18.87 5.25
N ARG A 273 20.73 -19.87 4.95
CA ARG A 273 22.14 -19.88 5.36
C ARG A 273 23.01 -19.01 4.46
N ALA A 274 22.58 -18.79 3.22
CA ALA A 274 23.27 -17.92 2.28
C ALA A 274 22.89 -16.45 2.55
N PRO A 275 23.82 -15.51 2.40
CA PRO A 275 23.50 -14.09 2.44
C PRO A 275 22.68 -13.68 1.22
N GLN A 276 21.43 -13.30 1.45
CA GLN A 276 20.48 -12.93 0.41
C GLN A 276 20.09 -11.46 0.51
N LEU A 277 19.71 -10.88 -0.62
CA LEU A 277 19.16 -9.54 -0.72
C LEU A 277 17.89 -9.59 -1.56
N HIS A 278 16.78 -9.15 -0.98
CA HIS A 278 15.50 -9.06 -1.68
C HIS A 278 15.11 -7.58 -1.82
N LEU A 279 15.06 -7.10 -3.06
CA LEU A 279 14.57 -5.76 -3.37
C LEU A 279 13.10 -5.85 -3.76
N ILE A 280 12.25 -5.02 -3.15
CA ILE A 280 10.80 -5.06 -3.34
C ILE A 280 10.30 -3.69 -3.76
N THR A 281 9.49 -3.65 -4.82
CA THR A 281 8.75 -2.46 -5.24
C THR A 281 7.34 -2.81 -5.71
N CYS A 282 6.50 -1.80 -5.93
CA CYS A 282 5.18 -1.97 -6.50
C CYS A 282 5.25 -2.40 -7.98
N GLY A 283 4.33 -3.26 -8.42
CA GLY A 283 4.28 -3.81 -9.78
C GLY A 283 2.87 -4.07 -10.29
N GLY A 284 2.76 -4.66 -11.48
CA GLY A 284 1.46 -4.98 -12.07
C GLY A 284 0.67 -3.73 -12.46
N THR A 285 -0.66 -3.83 -12.42
CA THR A 285 -1.55 -2.76 -12.88
C THR A 285 -1.76 -1.74 -11.76
N TYR A 286 -1.79 -0.46 -12.11
CA TYR A 286 -2.21 0.58 -11.17
C TYR A 286 -3.74 0.63 -11.09
N ASP A 287 -4.30 0.23 -9.94
CA ASP A 287 -5.72 0.36 -9.67
C ASP A 287 -6.03 1.77 -9.17
N ARG A 288 -6.71 2.55 -10.01
CA ARG A 288 -7.10 3.94 -9.72
C ARG A 288 -8.14 4.05 -8.59
N SER A 289 -8.91 3.00 -8.33
CA SER A 289 -9.95 3.01 -7.31
C SER A 289 -9.37 2.89 -5.90
N SER A 290 -8.37 2.01 -5.73
CA SER A 290 -7.63 1.86 -4.48
C SER A 290 -6.42 2.80 -4.36
N GLY A 291 -5.95 3.36 -5.48
CA GLY A 291 -4.75 4.19 -5.54
C GLY A 291 -3.45 3.39 -5.40
N HIS A 292 -3.50 2.08 -5.65
CA HIS A 292 -2.41 1.15 -5.41
C HIS A 292 -2.15 0.25 -6.62
N TYR A 293 -0.90 -0.18 -6.75
CA TYR A 293 -0.50 -1.26 -7.62
C TYR A 293 -1.03 -2.61 -7.13
N THR A 294 -1.43 -3.49 -8.04
CA THR A 294 -1.96 -4.83 -7.71
C THR A 294 -0.88 -5.78 -7.19
N ASP A 295 0.36 -5.61 -7.65
CA ASP A 295 1.42 -6.60 -7.44
C ASP A 295 2.64 -5.96 -6.78
N ASN A 296 3.59 -6.81 -6.39
CA ASN A 296 4.96 -6.43 -6.10
C ASN A 296 5.91 -7.06 -7.12
N VAL A 297 6.96 -6.33 -7.51
CA VAL A 297 8.14 -6.91 -8.18
C VAL A 297 9.21 -7.14 -7.12
N ILE A 298 9.76 -8.35 -7.11
CA ILE A 298 10.77 -8.82 -6.16
C ILE A 298 11.99 -9.26 -6.95
N ALA A 299 13.14 -8.61 -6.72
CA ALA A 299 14.42 -9.09 -7.23
C ALA A 299 15.12 -9.90 -6.13
N TYR A 300 15.46 -11.15 -6.45
CA TYR A 300 16.19 -12.07 -5.58
C TYR A 300 17.66 -12.07 -5.97
N ALA A 301 18.54 -11.76 -5.01
CA ALA A 301 19.97 -11.77 -5.22
C ALA A 301 20.70 -12.49 -4.08
N THR A 302 21.83 -13.09 -4.41
CA THR A 302 22.70 -13.79 -3.43
C THR A 302 24.06 -13.12 -3.43
N MET A 303 24.66 -12.95 -2.24
CA MET A 303 26.00 -12.38 -2.15
C MET A 303 27.01 -13.33 -2.77
N THR A 304 27.83 -12.82 -3.68
CA THR A 304 28.78 -13.60 -4.48
C THR A 304 30.22 -13.16 -4.26
N SER A 305 30.42 -11.93 -3.77
CA SER A 305 31.73 -11.45 -3.35
C SER A 305 31.60 -10.29 -2.37
N THR A 306 32.72 -9.90 -1.79
CA THR A 306 32.85 -8.69 -0.97
C THR A 306 34.08 -7.91 -1.42
N ARG A 307 34.07 -6.59 -1.21
CA ARG A 307 35.24 -5.73 -1.46
C ARG A 307 35.30 -4.57 -0.48
N ARG A 308 36.42 -3.86 -0.45
CA ARG A 308 36.55 -2.62 0.32
C ARG A 308 35.90 -1.47 -0.45
N ALA A 309 35.26 -0.56 0.29
CA ALA A 309 34.65 0.65 -0.23
C ALA A 309 35.70 1.71 -0.60
#